data_AF-A0A0Q3M3W1-F1
#
_entry.id   AF-A0A0Q3M3W1-F1
#
_cell.length_a   1.000
_cell.length_b   1.000
_cell.length_c   1.000
_cell.angle_alpha   90.00
_cell.angle_beta   90.00
_cell.angle_gamma   90.00
#
_symmetry.space_group_name_H-M   'P 1'
#
loop_
_entity.id
_entity.type
_entity.pdbx_description
1 polymer ?
#
loop_
_entity_poly.entity_id
_entity_poly.type
_entity_poly.pdbx_seq_one_letter_code
_entity_poly.pdbx_strand_id
1 'polypeptide(L)'
;MDLWYSIGKQDFCLQLLSTKRFEEMAGADYDVTAAKAEFYATRGGVRGLVESGSDVVAAVPPLFLVPNSPVASATMTVPTVDLSLPRPAAVELIGAAARSGGLFYVTNHGVTVDSALSAIKAFHELPLAVRSPIYSVAPVAGVLYTTMQPAASAPAAAIPWRDTLLISLVGPHGAPPDLGRLPSECRDTLTEYGHAVSELGKKELAGLLSEALGLSVGAAVPPSVEASTMVCHYYLPCPEPTRVMGSMDHTDPSMFTVLAQDHVGGLMATRPGSMCRRCSARFSSTSATCSRWSQMVPTRV
;
A
#
# COMPACT_ATOMS: atom_id res chain seq x y z
N MET A 1 2.83 -0.40 -7.88
CA MET A 1 1.54 0.01 -7.31
C MET A 1 1.12 -1.04 -6.34
N ASP A 2 0.84 -0.65 -5.10
CA ASP A 2 0.23 -1.54 -4.12
C ASP A 2 -1.10 -0.93 -3.65
N LEU A 3 -2.08 -1.77 -3.43
CA LEU A 3 -3.40 -1.39 -2.96
C LEU A 3 -3.73 -2.15 -1.69
N TRP A 4 -3.76 -1.43 -0.58
CA TRP A 4 -4.00 -1.99 0.74
C TRP A 4 -5.45 -1.76 1.09
N TYR A 5 -6.09 -2.82 1.54
CA TYR A 5 -7.50 -2.82 1.86
C TYR A 5 -7.71 -3.24 3.30
N SER A 6 -8.02 -2.28 4.18
CA SER A 6 -8.09 -2.51 5.63
C SER A 6 -9.52 -2.81 6.07
N ILE A 7 -9.68 -3.92 6.81
CA ILE A 7 -10.94 -4.37 7.38
C ILE A 7 -10.82 -4.33 8.92
N GLY A 8 -11.52 -3.40 9.59
CA GLY A 8 -11.30 -3.14 11.02
C GLY A 8 -11.70 -1.74 11.52
N LYS A 9 -11.91 -1.60 12.84
CA LYS A 9 -12.31 -0.36 13.53
C LYS A 9 -11.28 0.76 13.33
N GLN A 10 -11.75 1.94 12.94
CA GLN A 10 -10.94 3.16 12.84
C GLN A 10 -10.75 3.80 14.22
N ASP A 11 -9.57 3.59 14.81
CA ASP A 11 -8.95 4.54 15.73
C ASP A 11 -7.49 4.67 15.27
N PHE A 12 -7.17 5.77 14.60
CA PHE A 12 -5.82 6.03 14.09
C PHE A 12 -4.86 6.22 15.27
N CYS A 13 -4.06 5.18 15.56
CA CYS A 13 -2.84 5.33 16.34
C CYS A 13 -1.76 4.45 15.69
N LEU A 14 -1.06 5.03 14.71
CA LEU A 14 0.14 4.44 14.13
C LEU A 14 1.25 4.52 15.19
N GLN A 15 1.52 3.41 15.88
CA GLN A 15 2.70 3.32 16.74
C GLN A 15 3.94 3.20 15.86
N LEU A 16 4.68 4.29 15.77
CA LEU A 16 6.01 4.35 15.14
C LEU A 16 7.05 3.68 16.03
N LEU A 17 7.82 2.75 15.45
CA LEU A 17 9.03 2.22 16.07
C LEU A 17 10.25 3.13 15.76
N SER A 18 10.88 3.55 16.85
CA SER A 18 12.26 4.05 17.03
C SER A 18 12.74 5.27 16.22
N THR A 19 12.64 6.43 16.86
CA THR A 19 13.17 7.75 16.46
C THR A 19 14.68 7.92 16.59
N LYS A 20 15.41 6.96 17.18
CA LYS A 20 16.80 7.17 17.64
C LYS A 20 17.89 7.22 16.55
N ARG A 21 17.56 7.04 15.27
CA ARG A 21 18.57 6.83 14.21
C ARG A 21 18.60 7.88 13.09
N PHE A 22 17.72 8.88 13.11
CA PHE A 22 17.66 9.85 12.01
C PHE A 22 18.65 11.01 12.15
N GLU A 23 18.98 11.39 13.39
CA GLU A 23 19.83 12.54 13.70
C GLU A 23 21.30 12.36 13.25
N GLU A 24 21.75 11.13 12.98
CA GLU A 24 23.16 10.86 12.63
C GLU A 24 23.52 11.11 11.15
N MET A 25 22.53 11.26 10.24
CA MET A 25 22.78 11.33 8.78
C MET A 25 22.55 12.71 8.15
N ALA A 26 21.70 13.51 8.76
CA ALA A 26 21.57 14.92 8.44
C ALA A 26 22.90 15.59 8.86
N GLY A 27 23.60 16.26 7.94
CA GLY A 27 24.70 17.14 8.35
C GLY A 27 24.23 18.06 9.48
N ALA A 28 25.12 18.50 10.37
CA ALA A 28 24.78 19.20 11.61
C ALA A 28 23.91 20.48 11.46
N ASP A 29 23.58 20.89 10.23
CA ASP A 29 22.81 22.06 9.85
C ASP A 29 21.53 21.74 9.02
N TYR A 30 21.18 20.46 8.80
CA TYR A 30 19.99 20.10 8.03
C TYR A 30 18.73 20.09 8.90
N ASP A 31 17.88 21.10 8.72
CA ASP A 31 16.56 21.17 9.36
C ASP A 31 15.54 20.28 8.63
N VAL A 32 15.38 19.06 9.13
CA VAL A 32 14.39 18.07 8.64
C VAL A 32 12.97 18.63 8.69
N THR A 33 12.64 19.45 9.69
CA THR A 33 11.28 19.98 9.89
C THR A 33 10.97 21.02 8.82
N ALA A 34 11.88 21.96 8.57
CA ALA A 34 11.74 22.95 7.50
C ALA A 34 11.68 22.27 6.13
N ALA A 35 12.56 21.30 5.85
CA ALA A 35 12.58 20.57 4.58
C ALA A 35 11.27 19.80 4.32
N LYS A 36 10.69 19.19 5.35
CA LYS A 36 9.35 18.56 5.24
C LYS A 36 8.27 19.60 4.97
N ALA A 37 8.29 20.73 5.66
CA ALA A 37 7.30 21.79 5.47
C ALA A 37 7.34 22.33 4.03
N GLU A 38 8.53 22.58 3.48
CA GLU A 38 8.73 22.98 2.08
C GLU A 38 8.21 21.90 1.12
N PHE A 39 8.59 20.64 1.34
CA PHE A 39 8.12 19.51 0.53
C PHE A 39 6.59 19.43 0.48
N TYR A 40 5.91 19.49 1.63
CA TYR A 40 4.44 19.45 1.69
C TYR A 40 3.80 20.71 1.09
N ALA A 41 4.45 21.88 1.17
CA ALA A 41 3.96 23.12 0.58
C ALA A 41 3.88 23.06 -0.95
N THR A 42 4.73 22.25 -1.61
CA THR A 42 4.64 22.02 -3.07
C THR A 42 3.34 21.35 -3.48
N ARG A 43 2.71 20.58 -2.58
CA ARG A 43 1.53 19.74 -2.87
C ARG A 43 1.75 18.78 -4.06
N GLY A 44 3.01 18.49 -4.37
CA GLY A 44 3.42 17.69 -5.51
C GLY A 44 3.83 16.27 -5.15
N GLY A 45 4.05 15.97 -3.87
CA GLY A 45 4.52 14.64 -3.45
C GLY A 45 5.84 14.21 -4.11
N VAL A 46 6.16 12.94 -4.01
CA VAL A 46 7.37 12.36 -4.62
C VAL A 46 7.27 12.42 -6.14
N ARG A 47 6.05 12.27 -6.71
CA ARG A 47 5.84 12.42 -8.15
C ARG A 47 6.24 13.79 -8.66
N GLY A 48 5.86 14.85 -7.96
CA GLY A 48 6.19 16.24 -8.36
C GLY A 48 7.68 16.51 -8.26
N LEU A 49 8.33 15.93 -7.25
CA LEU A 49 9.77 15.99 -7.07
C LEU A 49 10.53 15.32 -8.22
N VAL A 50 10.04 14.18 -8.72
CA VAL A 50 10.63 13.47 -9.86
C VAL A 50 10.35 14.22 -11.18
N GLU A 51 9.16 14.78 -11.34
CA GLU A 51 8.75 15.55 -12.54
C GLU A 51 9.50 16.89 -12.66
N SER A 52 9.88 17.53 -11.55
CA SER A 52 10.54 18.85 -11.59
C SER A 52 11.96 18.80 -12.14
N GLY A 53 12.55 17.63 -12.34
CA GLY A 53 13.86 17.47 -12.99
C GLY A 53 15.03 18.16 -12.28
N SER A 54 14.82 18.71 -11.09
CA SER A 54 15.85 19.22 -10.20
C SER A 54 16.81 18.09 -9.82
N ASP A 55 18.02 18.40 -9.34
CA ASP A 55 19.14 17.49 -9.05
C ASP A 55 18.83 16.21 -8.22
N VAL A 56 17.58 16.01 -7.81
CA VAL A 56 17.00 14.79 -7.24
C VAL A 56 17.14 13.56 -8.15
N VAL A 57 17.26 13.74 -9.46
CA VAL A 57 17.57 12.61 -10.37
C VAL A 57 19.00 12.08 -10.12
N ALA A 58 19.89 12.88 -9.54
CA ALA A 58 21.25 12.48 -9.16
C ALA A 58 21.35 11.96 -7.71
N ALA A 59 20.56 12.49 -6.76
CA ALA A 59 20.57 12.05 -5.36
C ALA A 59 19.24 12.27 -4.63
N VAL A 60 18.88 11.36 -3.71
CA VAL A 60 17.65 11.45 -2.92
C VAL A 60 17.78 12.48 -1.80
N PRO A 61 16.80 13.38 -1.59
CA PRO A 61 16.83 14.34 -0.49
C PRO A 61 16.88 13.69 0.91
N PRO A 62 17.58 14.28 1.89
CA PRO A 62 17.77 13.65 3.19
C PRO A 62 16.49 13.29 3.96
N LEU A 63 15.38 13.99 3.72
CA LEU A 63 14.09 13.66 4.36
C LEU A 63 13.52 12.27 3.98
N PHE A 64 14.05 11.61 2.93
CA PHE A 64 13.67 10.25 2.54
C PHE A 64 14.71 9.20 2.90
N LEU A 65 15.92 9.62 3.29
CA LEU A 65 17.05 8.72 3.50
C LEU A 65 16.89 7.97 4.82
N VAL A 66 17.03 6.65 4.79
CA VAL A 66 17.11 5.81 5.98
C VAL A 66 18.53 5.26 6.19
N PRO A 67 19.00 5.13 7.44
CA PRO A 67 20.39 4.75 7.75
C PRO A 67 20.78 3.35 7.29
N ASN A 68 19.83 2.43 7.17
CA ASN A 68 20.03 1.14 6.52
C ASN A 68 18.66 0.64 6.05
N SER A 69 18.41 0.61 4.73
CA SER A 69 17.25 -0.13 4.21
C SER A 69 17.55 -1.62 4.34
N PRO A 70 16.65 -2.45 4.93
CA PRO A 70 16.87 -3.87 5.02
C PRO A 70 16.94 -4.48 3.61
N VAL A 71 18.15 -4.79 3.14
CA VAL A 71 18.33 -5.57 1.92
C VAL A 71 17.98 -7.03 2.27
N ALA A 72 16.76 -7.44 1.93
CA ALA A 72 16.34 -8.82 2.10
C ALA A 72 17.27 -9.75 1.31
N SER A 73 18.16 -10.47 2.01
CA SER A 73 19.12 -11.39 1.40
C SER A 73 18.51 -12.74 1.02
N ALA A 74 17.25 -13.00 1.42
CA ALA A 74 16.56 -14.25 1.16
C ALA A 74 15.07 -14.06 0.86
N THR A 75 14.55 -14.92 -0.01
CA THR A 75 13.13 -15.00 -0.33
C THR A 75 12.39 -15.90 0.66
N MET A 76 11.14 -15.56 0.94
CA MET A 76 10.22 -16.40 1.70
C MET A 76 9.09 -16.87 0.79
N THR A 77 8.83 -18.18 0.80
CA THR A 77 7.65 -18.74 0.15
C THR A 77 6.42 -18.36 0.95
N VAL A 78 5.47 -17.69 0.28
CA VAL A 78 4.18 -17.32 0.84
C VAL A 78 3.15 -18.38 0.42
N PRO A 79 2.40 -18.98 1.36
CA PRO A 79 1.38 -19.97 1.03
C PRO A 79 0.26 -19.38 0.18
N THR A 80 -0.49 -20.23 -0.53
CA THR A 80 -1.59 -19.80 -1.40
C THR A 80 -2.87 -20.57 -1.03
N VAL A 81 -3.97 -19.84 -0.95
CA VAL A 81 -5.32 -20.35 -0.69
C VAL A 81 -6.14 -20.20 -1.97
N ASP A 82 -6.55 -21.31 -2.54
CA ASP A 82 -7.43 -21.34 -3.72
C ASP A 82 -8.89 -21.36 -3.29
N LEU A 83 -9.64 -20.29 -3.61
CA LEU A 83 -11.05 -20.14 -3.24
C LEU A 83 -12.01 -20.95 -4.11
N SER A 84 -11.53 -21.59 -5.19
CA SER A 84 -12.33 -22.54 -5.98
C SER A 84 -12.43 -23.93 -5.33
N LEU A 85 -11.64 -24.20 -4.30
CA LEU A 85 -11.65 -25.47 -3.59
C LEU A 85 -12.95 -25.65 -2.78
N PRO A 86 -13.35 -26.91 -2.48
CA PRO A 86 -14.43 -27.18 -1.55
C PRO A 86 -14.16 -26.50 -0.20
N ARG A 87 -15.21 -25.91 0.40
CA ARG A 87 -15.09 -25.09 1.61
C ARG A 87 -14.26 -25.71 2.75
N PRO A 88 -14.41 -27.02 3.11
CA PRO A 88 -13.58 -27.61 4.15
C PRO A 88 -12.07 -27.55 3.86
N ALA A 89 -11.67 -27.76 2.59
CA ALA A 89 -10.27 -27.68 2.18
C ALA A 89 -9.76 -26.22 2.21
N ALA A 90 -10.58 -25.26 1.77
CA ALA A 90 -10.24 -23.85 1.85
C ALA A 90 -10.07 -23.36 3.31
N VAL A 91 -10.94 -23.82 4.22
CA VAL A 91 -10.86 -23.55 5.67
C VAL A 91 -9.57 -24.11 6.28
N GLU A 92 -9.21 -25.34 5.95
CA GLU A 92 -7.97 -25.95 6.41
C GLU A 92 -6.74 -25.17 5.94
N LEU A 93 -6.69 -24.84 4.64
CA LEU A 93 -5.58 -24.12 4.01
C LEU A 93 -5.42 -22.71 4.57
N ILE A 94 -6.50 -21.93 4.66
CA ILE A 94 -6.43 -20.56 5.19
C ILE A 94 -6.03 -20.56 6.67
N GLY A 95 -6.53 -21.52 7.45
CA GLY A 95 -6.17 -21.68 8.86
C GLY A 95 -4.69 -22.00 9.05
N ALA A 96 -4.17 -22.95 8.27
CA ALA A 96 -2.75 -23.29 8.28
C ALA A 96 -1.88 -22.10 7.85
N ALA A 97 -2.27 -21.42 6.77
CA ALA A 97 -1.55 -20.27 6.25
C ALA A 97 -1.48 -19.12 7.25
N ALA A 98 -2.64 -18.73 7.83
CA ALA A 98 -2.73 -17.69 8.85
C ALA A 98 -1.85 -17.99 10.08
N ARG A 99 -1.85 -19.23 10.59
CA ARG A 99 -1.02 -19.64 11.74
C ARG A 99 0.47 -19.71 11.44
N SER A 100 0.87 -19.98 10.20
CA SER A 100 2.28 -20.17 9.82
C SER A 100 3.09 -18.86 9.76
N GLY A 101 2.44 -17.75 9.39
CA GLY A 101 3.14 -16.49 9.18
C GLY A 101 2.26 -15.27 8.94
N GLY A 102 0.94 -15.38 9.12
CA GLY A 102 0.01 -14.25 8.98
C GLY A 102 -0.08 -13.64 7.58
N LEU A 103 0.57 -14.23 6.57
CA LEU A 103 0.61 -13.75 5.19
C LEU A 103 0.39 -14.91 4.22
N PHE A 104 -0.53 -14.73 3.28
CA PHE A 104 -0.84 -15.71 2.25
C PHE A 104 -1.44 -15.04 1.01
N TYR A 105 -1.23 -15.67 -0.14
CA TYR A 105 -1.92 -15.31 -1.38
C TYR A 105 -3.29 -15.97 -1.45
N VAL A 106 -4.22 -15.31 -2.13
CA VAL A 106 -5.54 -15.86 -2.45
C VAL A 106 -5.68 -15.90 -3.96
N THR A 107 -6.18 -17.01 -4.51
CA THR A 107 -6.43 -17.18 -5.95
C THR A 107 -7.88 -17.56 -6.21
N ASN A 108 -8.33 -17.37 -7.46
CA ASN A 108 -9.72 -17.65 -7.88
C ASN A 108 -10.75 -16.87 -7.04
N HIS A 109 -10.42 -15.63 -6.65
CA HIS A 109 -11.22 -14.78 -5.78
C HIS A 109 -12.31 -13.96 -6.51
N GLY A 110 -12.38 -14.03 -7.85
CA GLY A 110 -13.45 -13.38 -8.63
C GLY A 110 -13.42 -11.85 -8.70
N VAL A 111 -12.38 -11.20 -8.18
CA VAL A 111 -12.23 -9.73 -8.22
C VAL A 111 -11.31 -9.32 -9.37
N THR A 112 -11.75 -8.36 -10.18
CA THR A 112 -10.95 -7.77 -11.27
C THR A 112 -9.97 -6.73 -10.71
N VAL A 113 -8.67 -7.05 -10.71
CA VAL A 113 -7.62 -6.21 -10.11
C VAL A 113 -6.97 -5.24 -11.11
N ASP A 114 -6.76 -5.66 -12.35
CA ASP A 114 -5.95 -4.92 -13.33
C ASP A 114 -6.53 -3.54 -13.68
N SER A 115 -7.86 -3.42 -13.78
CA SER A 115 -8.53 -2.15 -14.05
C SER A 115 -8.36 -1.16 -12.89
N ALA A 116 -8.43 -1.63 -11.65
CA ALA A 116 -8.22 -0.80 -10.46
C ALA A 116 -6.76 -0.33 -10.36
N LEU A 117 -5.78 -1.22 -10.58
CA LEU A 117 -4.36 -0.84 -10.62
C LEU A 117 -4.08 0.18 -11.72
N SER A 118 -4.71 0.01 -12.89
CA SER A 118 -4.60 0.95 -14.01
C SER A 118 -5.22 2.32 -13.68
N ALA A 119 -6.39 2.35 -13.04
CA ALA A 119 -7.04 3.58 -12.61
C ALA A 119 -6.23 4.33 -11.53
N ILE A 120 -5.65 3.60 -10.57
CA ILE A 120 -4.74 4.17 -9.55
C ILE A 120 -3.51 4.77 -10.22
N LYS A 121 -2.91 4.03 -11.15
CA LYS A 121 -1.75 4.52 -11.90
C LYS A 121 -2.11 5.80 -12.66
N ALA A 122 -3.21 5.79 -13.41
CA ALA A 122 -3.69 6.94 -14.17
C ALA A 122 -3.91 8.17 -13.28
N PHE A 123 -4.51 8.00 -12.10
CA PHE A 123 -4.67 9.09 -11.13
C PHE A 123 -3.33 9.74 -10.73
N HIS A 124 -2.34 8.92 -10.36
CA HIS A 124 -1.03 9.42 -9.93
C HIS A 124 -0.19 10.02 -11.08
N GLU A 125 -0.53 9.66 -12.33
CA GLU A 125 0.07 10.19 -13.55
C GLU A 125 -0.65 11.43 -14.10
N LEU A 126 -1.73 11.90 -13.44
CA LEU A 126 -2.39 13.15 -13.81
C LEU A 126 -1.42 14.34 -13.68
N PRO A 127 -1.62 15.41 -14.48
CA PRO A 127 -0.83 16.63 -14.36
C PRO A 127 -0.83 17.17 -12.94
N LEU A 128 0.30 17.75 -12.49
CA LEU A 128 0.43 18.36 -11.16
C LEU A 128 -0.72 19.32 -10.83
N ALA A 129 -1.18 20.11 -11.81
CA ALA A 129 -2.30 21.04 -11.65
C ALA A 129 -3.63 20.38 -11.26
N VAL A 130 -3.83 19.11 -11.60
CA VAL A 130 -5.05 18.34 -11.29
C VAL A 130 -4.93 17.63 -9.94
N ARG A 131 -3.76 17.09 -9.62
CA ARG A 131 -3.52 16.33 -8.37
C ARG A 131 -3.19 17.20 -7.16
N SER A 132 -2.54 18.35 -7.34
CA SER A 132 -2.15 19.23 -6.23
C SER A 132 -3.34 19.80 -5.43
N PRO A 133 -4.51 20.13 -6.03
CA PRO A 133 -5.71 20.52 -5.26
C PRO A 133 -6.28 19.39 -4.40
N ILE A 134 -6.04 18.13 -4.81
CA ILE A 134 -6.46 16.93 -4.07
C ILE A 134 -5.47 16.65 -2.92
N TYR A 135 -4.19 16.95 -3.16
CA TYR A 135 -3.12 16.78 -2.17
C TYR A 135 -3.43 17.53 -0.87
N SER A 136 -3.34 16.82 0.25
CA SER A 136 -3.67 17.32 1.57
C SER A 136 -2.85 16.61 2.65
N VAL A 137 -2.76 17.24 3.83
CA VAL A 137 -2.16 16.66 5.04
C VAL A 137 -3.20 16.02 5.96
N ALA A 138 -4.49 16.19 5.67
CA ALA A 138 -5.62 15.60 6.38
C ALA A 138 -6.75 15.18 5.42
N PRO A 139 -7.54 14.14 5.74
CA PRO A 139 -8.68 13.73 4.91
C PRO A 139 -9.69 14.86 4.75
N VAL A 140 -10.18 15.04 3.52
CA VAL A 140 -11.30 15.95 3.23
C VAL A 140 -12.30 15.18 2.39
N ALA A 141 -13.52 15.00 2.91
CA ALA A 141 -14.62 14.35 2.20
C ALA A 141 -14.20 13.00 1.60
N GLY A 142 -13.88 12.01 2.46
CA GLY A 142 -13.58 10.63 2.05
C GLY A 142 -12.29 10.39 1.26
N VAL A 143 -11.64 11.43 0.72
CA VAL A 143 -10.50 11.30 -0.19
C VAL A 143 -9.29 12.09 0.33
N LEU A 144 -8.12 11.46 0.31
CA LEU A 144 -6.85 12.06 0.68
C LEU A 144 -5.75 11.64 -0.29
N TYR A 145 -5.11 12.60 -0.95
CA TYR A 145 -3.85 12.36 -1.66
C TYR A 145 -2.69 12.93 -0.86
N THR A 146 -1.65 12.15 -0.57
CA THR A 146 -0.53 12.55 0.29
C THR A 146 0.68 11.64 0.12
N THR A 147 1.90 12.10 0.44
CA THR A 147 3.07 11.21 0.60
C THR A 147 3.01 10.46 1.94
N MET A 148 2.71 11.18 3.02
CA MET A 148 2.47 10.66 4.36
C MET A 148 1.71 11.70 5.18
N GLN A 149 0.83 11.26 6.08
CA GLN A 149 0.19 12.20 7.01
C GLN A 149 1.23 12.73 8.00
N PRO A 150 1.37 14.05 8.18
CA PRO A 150 2.36 14.61 9.12
C PRO A 150 2.21 14.08 10.54
N ALA A 151 0.97 13.92 11.03
CA ALA A 151 0.68 13.37 12.37
C ALA A 151 1.06 11.89 12.52
N ALA A 152 1.20 11.16 11.40
CA ALA A 152 1.66 9.77 11.38
C ALA A 152 3.19 9.66 11.41
N SER A 153 3.92 10.77 11.48
CA SER A 153 5.38 10.80 11.44
C SER A 153 5.96 11.60 12.58
N ALA A 154 7.02 11.08 13.22
CA ALA A 154 7.79 11.90 14.14
C ALA A 154 8.46 13.06 13.36
N PRO A 155 8.59 14.27 13.94
CA PRO A 155 9.14 15.44 13.25
C PRO A 155 10.48 15.16 12.56
N ALA A 156 11.36 14.41 13.22
CA ALA A 156 12.68 14.04 12.71
C ALA A 156 12.73 12.71 11.93
N ALA A 157 11.63 11.99 11.68
CA ALA A 157 11.69 10.70 10.97
C ALA A 157 11.72 10.85 9.44
N ALA A 158 12.32 9.90 8.72
CA ALA A 158 12.18 9.82 7.26
C ALA A 158 10.71 9.73 6.83
N ILE A 159 10.42 10.24 5.64
CA ILE A 159 9.17 9.99 4.94
C ILE A 159 9.38 8.94 3.85
N PRO A 160 8.36 8.13 3.50
CA PRO A 160 8.52 7.07 2.52
C PRO A 160 8.66 7.63 1.09
N TRP A 161 9.38 6.92 0.22
CA TRP A 161 9.50 7.20 -1.21
C TRP A 161 8.29 6.67 -1.99
N ARG A 162 7.12 7.26 -1.75
CA ARG A 162 5.87 6.97 -2.46
C ARG A 162 4.88 8.12 -2.36
N ASP A 163 3.89 8.12 -3.23
CA ASP A 163 2.66 8.86 -3.00
C ASP A 163 1.49 7.90 -2.68
N THR A 164 0.45 8.42 -2.05
CA THR A 164 -0.68 7.65 -1.54
C THR A 164 -2.00 8.35 -1.80
N LEU A 165 -2.92 7.65 -2.46
CA LEU A 165 -4.33 8.01 -2.53
C LEU A 165 -5.12 7.12 -1.56
N LEU A 166 -5.68 7.72 -0.52
CA LEU A 166 -6.56 7.08 0.45
C LEU A 166 -8.01 7.41 0.12
N ILE A 167 -8.84 6.38 0.07
CA ILE A 167 -10.26 6.43 -0.25
C ILE A 167 -11.03 5.75 0.89
N SER A 168 -11.85 6.52 1.59
CA SER A 168 -12.82 6.01 2.56
C SER A 168 -14.03 5.48 1.81
N LEU A 169 -14.36 4.21 2.01
CA LEU A 169 -15.52 3.56 1.38
C LEU A 169 -16.77 3.63 2.24
N VAL A 170 -16.63 4.16 3.45
CA VAL A 170 -17.72 4.46 4.37
C VAL A 170 -17.62 5.93 4.76
N GLY A 171 -18.73 6.65 4.67
CA GLY A 171 -18.84 8.03 5.13
C GLY A 171 -19.06 8.13 6.64
N PRO A 172 -19.03 9.34 7.21
CA PRO A 172 -19.31 9.57 8.63
C PRO A 172 -20.65 8.94 9.04
N HIS A 173 -20.66 8.27 10.20
CA HIS A 173 -21.85 7.62 10.75
C HIS A 173 -22.54 6.62 9.80
N GLY A 174 -21.80 6.01 8.87
CA GLY A 174 -22.33 5.00 7.94
C GLY A 174 -23.03 5.59 6.71
N ALA A 175 -22.89 6.89 6.47
CA ALA A 175 -23.36 7.52 5.22
C ALA A 175 -22.59 7.00 4.00
N PRO A 176 -23.13 7.15 2.77
CA PRO A 176 -22.36 6.93 1.56
C PRO A 176 -21.07 7.78 1.56
N PRO A 177 -19.95 7.24 1.04
CA PRO A 177 -18.71 8.01 0.97
C PRO A 177 -18.88 9.18 0.00
N ASP A 178 -18.43 10.37 0.40
CA ASP A 178 -18.25 11.48 -0.53
C ASP A 178 -16.96 11.21 -1.33
N LEU A 179 -17.11 10.87 -2.59
CA LEU A 179 -15.98 10.62 -3.51
C LEU A 179 -15.88 11.72 -4.57
N GLY A 180 -16.54 12.87 -4.37
CA GLY A 180 -16.61 13.98 -5.31
C GLY A 180 -15.24 14.58 -5.67
N ARG A 181 -14.24 14.40 -4.81
CA ARG A 181 -12.85 14.84 -5.05
C ARG A 181 -12.04 13.88 -5.92
N LEU A 182 -12.48 12.64 -6.13
CA LEU A 182 -11.84 11.75 -7.10
C LEU A 182 -12.16 12.21 -8.51
N PRO A 183 -11.17 12.30 -9.42
CA PRO A 183 -11.42 12.50 -10.85
C PRO A 183 -12.39 11.44 -11.38
N SER A 184 -13.30 11.86 -12.27
CA SER A 184 -14.33 10.98 -12.85
C SER A 184 -13.73 9.76 -13.56
N GLU A 185 -12.54 9.93 -14.12
CA GLU A 185 -11.79 8.92 -14.88
C GLU A 185 -11.42 7.69 -14.06
N CYS A 186 -11.30 7.82 -12.73
CA CYS A 186 -10.98 6.71 -11.84
C CYS A 186 -12.07 6.43 -10.80
N ARG A 187 -13.00 7.37 -10.56
CA ARG A 187 -13.97 7.28 -9.45
C ARG A 187 -14.78 5.99 -9.49
N ASP A 188 -15.43 5.68 -10.61
CA ASP A 188 -16.36 4.56 -10.70
C ASP A 188 -15.61 3.24 -10.56
N THR A 189 -14.52 3.07 -11.30
CA THR A 189 -13.67 1.86 -11.23
C THR A 189 -13.13 1.60 -9.82
N LEU A 190 -12.67 2.64 -9.11
CA LEU A 190 -12.14 2.49 -7.75
C LEU A 190 -13.24 2.22 -6.72
N THR A 191 -14.43 2.78 -6.94
CA THR A 191 -15.61 2.52 -6.11
C THR A 191 -16.07 1.07 -6.26
N GLU A 192 -16.24 0.61 -7.49
CA GLU A 192 -16.61 -0.77 -7.81
C GLU A 192 -15.59 -1.78 -7.27
N TYR A 193 -14.30 -1.52 -7.45
CA TYR A 193 -13.25 -2.35 -6.89
C TYR A 193 -13.31 -2.41 -5.36
N GLY A 194 -13.47 -1.26 -4.70
CA GLY A 194 -13.62 -1.19 -3.24
C GLY A 194 -14.81 -2.01 -2.73
N HIS A 195 -15.95 -1.97 -3.43
CA HIS A 195 -17.10 -2.83 -3.10
C HIS A 195 -16.79 -4.31 -3.31
N ALA A 196 -16.17 -4.68 -4.44
CA ALA A 196 -15.83 -6.08 -4.72
C ALA A 196 -14.88 -6.68 -3.66
N VAL A 197 -13.85 -5.93 -3.26
CA VAL A 197 -12.91 -6.38 -2.21
C VAL A 197 -13.55 -6.35 -0.82
N SER A 198 -14.45 -5.38 -0.53
CA SER A 198 -15.26 -5.41 0.70
C SER A 198 -16.00 -6.72 0.83
N GLU A 199 -16.70 -7.12 -0.23
CA GLU A 199 -17.53 -8.32 -0.23
C GLU A 199 -16.68 -9.59 -0.11
N LEU A 200 -15.57 -9.67 -0.85
CA LEU A 200 -14.59 -10.75 -0.72
C LEU A 200 -14.08 -10.88 0.72
N GLY A 201 -13.69 -9.76 1.33
CA GLY A 201 -13.18 -9.74 2.70
C GLY A 201 -14.24 -10.14 3.73
N LYS A 202 -15.41 -9.48 3.68
CA LYS A 202 -16.48 -9.65 4.65
C LYS A 202 -17.16 -11.03 4.58
N LYS A 203 -17.48 -11.50 3.37
CA LYS A 203 -18.31 -12.70 3.20
C LYS A 203 -17.48 -13.96 3.09
N GLU A 204 -16.39 -13.91 2.34
CA GLU A 204 -15.58 -15.10 2.08
C GLU A 204 -14.43 -15.23 3.07
N LEU A 205 -13.48 -14.27 3.08
CA LEU A 205 -12.25 -14.42 3.86
C LEU A 205 -12.52 -14.46 5.37
N ALA A 206 -13.35 -13.55 5.88
CA ALA A 206 -13.71 -13.54 7.29
C ALA A 206 -14.49 -14.80 7.71
N GLY A 207 -15.36 -15.31 6.83
CA GLY A 207 -16.08 -16.56 7.06
C GLY A 207 -15.14 -17.77 7.15
N LEU A 208 -14.21 -17.91 6.20
CA LEU A 208 -13.23 -18.99 6.18
C LEU A 208 -12.28 -18.92 7.39
N LEU A 209 -11.81 -17.72 7.77
CA LEU A 209 -10.99 -17.52 8.96
C LEU A 209 -11.75 -17.85 10.26
N SER A 210 -13.03 -17.49 10.33
CA SER A 210 -13.89 -17.79 11.48
C SER A 210 -14.08 -19.29 11.67
N GLU A 211 -14.38 -20.02 10.59
CA GLU A 211 -14.46 -21.48 10.60
C GLU A 211 -13.12 -22.13 10.96
N ALA A 212 -12.01 -21.58 10.47
CA ALA A 212 -10.66 -22.05 10.80
C ALA A 212 -10.27 -21.85 12.27
N LEU A 213 -10.98 -20.97 12.99
CA LEU A 213 -10.91 -20.78 14.44
C LEU A 213 -11.85 -21.70 15.23
N GLY A 214 -12.64 -22.55 14.54
CA GLY A 214 -13.58 -23.48 15.15
C GLY A 214 -14.97 -22.88 15.41
N LEU A 215 -15.28 -21.71 14.85
CA LEU A 215 -16.63 -21.16 14.89
C LEU A 215 -17.55 -21.92 13.92
N SER A 216 -18.85 -21.94 14.21
CA SER A 216 -19.84 -22.60 13.35
C SER A 216 -19.89 -21.95 11.97
N VAL A 217 -20.16 -22.76 10.94
CA VAL A 217 -20.42 -22.26 9.58
C VAL A 217 -21.52 -21.20 9.61
N GLY A 218 -21.27 -20.04 8.99
CA GLY A 218 -22.21 -18.92 8.99
C GLY A 218 -22.34 -18.19 10.33
N ALA A 219 -21.40 -18.39 11.27
CA ALA A 219 -21.30 -17.55 12.45
C ALA A 219 -21.25 -16.07 12.03
N ALA A 220 -21.91 -15.21 12.81
CA ALA A 220 -21.95 -13.79 12.51
C ALA A 220 -20.53 -13.24 12.50
N VAL A 221 -20.12 -12.71 11.34
CA VAL A 221 -18.89 -11.96 11.21
C VAL A 221 -19.03 -10.71 12.08
N PRO A 222 -18.06 -10.40 12.96
CA PRO A 222 -18.17 -9.24 13.84
C PRO A 222 -18.44 -7.96 13.05
N PRO A 223 -19.26 -7.02 13.56
CA PRO A 223 -19.45 -5.71 12.94
C PRO A 223 -18.15 -4.91 12.76
N SER A 224 -17.08 -5.30 13.48
CA SER A 224 -15.74 -4.74 13.29
C SER A 224 -15.07 -5.13 11.97
N VAL A 225 -15.60 -6.13 11.25
CA VAL A 225 -15.15 -6.51 9.91
C VAL A 225 -15.87 -5.63 8.89
N GLU A 226 -15.64 -4.33 9.01
CA GLU A 226 -16.05 -3.37 7.99
C GLU A 226 -14.83 -2.82 7.28
N ALA A 227 -14.83 -3.04 5.97
CA ALA A 227 -13.84 -2.44 5.12
C ALA A 227 -14.10 -0.94 5.03
N SER A 228 -13.21 -0.18 5.62
CA SER A 228 -13.41 1.26 5.78
C SER A 228 -12.57 2.06 4.79
N THR A 229 -11.40 1.54 4.41
CA THR A 229 -10.36 2.34 3.77
C THR A 229 -9.57 1.55 2.74
N MET A 230 -9.50 2.10 1.54
CA MET A 230 -8.62 1.67 0.47
C MET A 230 -7.42 2.62 0.39
N VAL A 231 -6.21 2.07 0.38
CA VAL A 231 -4.96 2.84 0.39
C VAL A 231 -4.15 2.47 -0.85
N CYS A 232 -4.07 3.40 -1.78
CA CYS A 232 -3.49 3.18 -3.10
C CYS A 232 -2.10 3.81 -3.16
N HIS A 233 -1.06 3.00 -3.04
CA HIS A 233 0.34 3.44 -3.06
C HIS A 233 0.94 3.46 -4.45
N TYR A 234 1.64 4.55 -4.74
CA TYR A 234 2.41 4.77 -5.97
C TYR A 234 3.89 4.94 -5.65
N TYR A 235 4.66 3.87 -5.86
CA TYR A 235 6.10 3.85 -5.67
C TYR A 235 6.80 4.29 -6.95
N LEU A 236 7.58 5.36 -6.87
CA LEU A 236 8.34 5.87 -8.01
C LEU A 236 9.73 5.21 -8.09
N PRO A 237 10.31 5.11 -9.30
CA PRO A 237 11.74 4.81 -9.45
C PRO A 237 12.58 5.72 -8.54
N CYS A 238 13.59 5.15 -7.90
CA CYS A 238 14.46 5.84 -6.97
C CYS A 238 15.92 5.68 -7.41
N PRO A 239 16.72 6.76 -7.46
CA PRO A 239 18.14 6.65 -7.81
C PRO A 239 18.97 5.98 -6.70
N GLU A 240 18.50 5.99 -5.45
CA GLU A 240 19.17 5.38 -4.29
C GLU A 240 18.28 4.36 -3.56
N PRO A 241 17.86 3.26 -4.22
CA PRO A 241 16.83 2.36 -3.70
C PRO A 241 17.25 1.62 -2.42
N THR A 242 18.54 1.54 -2.12
CA THR A 242 19.09 0.94 -0.88
C THR A 242 19.10 1.91 0.30
N ARG A 243 18.76 3.18 0.09
CA ARG A 243 18.77 4.23 1.11
C ARG A 243 17.38 4.82 1.37
N VAL A 244 16.33 4.28 0.76
CA VAL A 244 14.93 4.71 0.98
C VAL A 244 14.05 3.53 1.37
N MET A 245 12.86 3.85 1.86
CA MET A 245 11.79 2.88 2.10
C MET A 245 10.53 3.31 1.36
N GLY A 246 9.90 2.37 0.65
CA GLY A 246 8.56 2.60 0.09
C GLY A 246 7.48 2.65 1.17
N SER A 247 7.61 1.85 2.21
CA SER A 247 6.80 1.95 3.42
C SER A 247 7.69 1.69 4.62
N MET A 248 7.47 2.43 5.71
CA MET A 248 8.21 2.18 6.94
C MET A 248 7.77 0.83 7.53
N ASP A 249 8.65 0.18 8.28
CA ASP A 249 8.33 -1.07 8.97
C ASP A 249 7.14 -0.83 9.92
N HIS A 250 6.10 -1.63 9.76
CA HIS A 250 4.89 -1.56 10.57
C HIS A 250 4.16 -2.90 10.59
N THR A 251 3.23 -3.02 11.54
CA THR A 251 2.19 -4.04 11.55
C THR A 251 0.88 -3.34 11.24
N ASP A 252 0.05 -3.94 10.39
CA ASP A 252 -1.26 -3.37 10.10
C ASP A 252 -2.13 -3.28 11.36
N PRO A 253 -2.80 -2.14 11.60
CA PRO A 253 -3.74 -2.00 12.72
C PRO A 253 -5.09 -2.69 12.45
N SER A 254 -5.29 -3.22 11.24
CA SER A 254 -6.51 -3.89 10.78
C SER A 254 -6.66 -5.30 11.34
N MET A 255 -7.86 -5.88 11.26
CA MET A 255 -8.05 -7.31 11.55
C MET A 255 -7.32 -8.17 10.50
N PHE A 256 -7.47 -7.82 9.24
CA PHE A 256 -6.66 -8.30 8.14
C PHE A 256 -6.67 -7.29 6.99
N THR A 257 -5.65 -7.36 6.15
CA THR A 257 -5.50 -6.53 4.95
C THR A 257 -5.55 -7.39 3.70
N VAL A 258 -6.34 -6.96 2.70
CA VAL A 258 -6.27 -7.52 1.35
C VAL A 258 -5.36 -6.63 0.52
N LEU A 259 -4.27 -7.20 0.01
CA LEU A 259 -3.24 -6.50 -0.75
C LEU A 259 -3.26 -6.94 -2.20
N ALA A 260 -3.46 -6.00 -3.12
CA ALA A 260 -3.21 -6.20 -4.55
C ALA A 260 -1.91 -5.50 -4.96
N GLN A 261 -1.08 -6.18 -5.73
CA GLN A 261 0.22 -5.68 -6.20
C GLN A 261 0.27 -5.73 -7.72
N ASP A 262 1.04 -4.83 -8.31
CA ASP A 262 1.43 -4.95 -9.72
C ASP A 262 2.52 -6.02 -9.92
N HIS A 263 2.97 -6.15 -11.17
CA HIS A 263 3.97 -7.13 -11.57
C HIS A 263 5.39 -6.88 -11.01
N VAL A 264 5.65 -5.69 -10.45
CA VAL A 264 6.97 -5.32 -9.89
C VAL A 264 7.11 -5.89 -8.48
N GLY A 265 6.03 -5.84 -7.69
CA GLY A 265 6.03 -6.27 -6.29
C GLY A 265 6.88 -5.36 -5.41
N GLY A 266 7.59 -5.95 -4.44
CA GLY A 266 8.40 -5.21 -3.46
C GLY A 266 7.97 -5.42 -2.01
N LEU A 267 6.94 -6.23 -1.78
CA LEU A 267 6.53 -6.62 -0.43
C LEU A 267 7.66 -7.40 0.26
N MET A 268 8.01 -6.92 1.44
CA MET A 268 8.89 -7.62 2.37
C MET A 268 8.15 -7.84 3.68
N ALA A 269 8.30 -9.03 4.26
CA ALA A 269 7.65 -9.41 5.49
C ALA A 269 8.68 -9.98 6.47
N THR A 270 8.43 -9.73 7.75
CA THR A 270 9.28 -10.21 8.85
C THR A 270 8.43 -11.11 9.74
N ARG A 271 8.94 -12.31 10.05
CA ARG A 271 8.35 -13.16 11.09
C ARG A 271 8.93 -12.77 12.46
N PRO A 272 8.19 -12.94 13.56
CA PRO A 272 8.74 -12.75 14.89
C PRO A 272 10.07 -13.50 15.08
N GLY A 273 11.09 -12.80 15.57
CA GLY A 273 12.43 -13.38 15.78
C GLY A 273 13.23 -13.70 14.50
N SER A 274 12.77 -13.29 13.32
CA SER A 274 13.45 -13.53 12.04
C SER A 274 13.89 -12.22 11.37
N MET A 275 14.84 -12.31 10.43
CA MET A 275 15.17 -11.18 9.55
C MET A 275 14.07 -10.95 8.50
N CYS A 276 13.96 -9.70 8.03
CA CYS A 276 13.07 -9.30 6.95
C CYS A 276 13.41 -10.04 5.64
N ARG A 277 12.39 -10.56 4.95
CA ARG A 277 12.53 -11.35 3.72
C ARG A 277 11.61 -10.85 2.63
N ARG A 278 12.06 -10.97 1.38
CA ARG A 278 11.25 -10.66 0.20
C ARG A 278 10.22 -11.76 0.00
N CYS A 279 8.96 -11.39 -0.20
CA CYS A 279 7.92 -12.36 -0.54
C CYS A 279 8.09 -12.81 -2.00
N SER A 280 8.00 -14.13 -2.24
CA SER A 280 8.07 -14.67 -3.60
C SER A 280 6.87 -14.18 -4.43
N ALA A 281 7.11 -13.48 -5.53
CA ALA A 281 6.04 -13.10 -6.45
C ALA A 281 5.42 -14.35 -7.11
N ARG A 282 4.10 -14.39 -7.24
CA ARG A 282 3.39 -15.34 -8.12
C ARG A 282 2.64 -14.53 -9.18
N PHE A 283 3.20 -14.48 -10.39
CA PHE A 283 2.45 -14.10 -11.58
C PHE A 283 2.21 -15.37 -12.38
N SER A 284 1.00 -15.93 -12.32
CA SER A 284 0.54 -16.89 -13.32
C SER A 284 0.04 -16.11 -14.52
N SER A 285 0.91 -15.84 -15.48
CA SER A 285 0.51 -15.29 -16.77
C SER A 285 -0.34 -16.33 -17.53
N THR A 286 -1.65 -16.10 -17.62
CA THR A 286 -2.50 -16.75 -18.64
C THR A 286 -2.93 -15.77 -19.74
N SER A 287 -2.25 -14.65 -19.91
CA SER A 287 -2.28 -13.90 -21.18
C SER A 287 -0.91 -13.91 -21.84
N ALA A 288 -0.78 -14.78 -22.84
CA ALA A 288 0.39 -14.88 -23.70
C ALA A 288 0.43 -13.71 -24.68
N THR A 289 0.76 -12.50 -24.22
CA THR A 289 1.24 -11.38 -25.06
C THR A 289 1.88 -10.32 -24.15
N CYS A 290 3.01 -10.62 -23.54
CA CYS A 290 3.88 -9.58 -22.98
C CYS A 290 5.35 -9.98 -23.12
N SER A 291 5.79 -10.11 -24.36
CA SER A 291 7.19 -10.36 -24.73
C SER A 291 7.67 -9.25 -25.68
N ARG A 292 7.58 -7.97 -25.27
CA ARG A 292 8.23 -6.89 -26.04
C ARG A 292 8.40 -5.54 -25.35
N TRP A 293 8.82 -5.49 -24.09
CA TRP A 293 9.34 -4.24 -23.50
C TRP A 293 10.53 -4.51 -22.59
N SER A 294 11.64 -4.99 -23.18
CA SER A 294 12.96 -5.00 -22.52
C SER A 294 14.09 -4.50 -23.41
N GLN A 295 13.79 -3.84 -24.53
CA GLN A 295 14.83 -3.23 -25.37
C GLN A 295 14.32 -1.93 -25.96
N MET A 296 14.58 -0.82 -25.25
CA MET A 296 14.83 0.50 -25.86
C MET A 296 15.45 1.41 -24.79
N VAL A 297 16.69 1.08 -24.44
CA VAL A 297 17.66 2.08 -24.00
C VAL A 297 18.60 2.27 -25.19
N PRO A 298 18.56 3.40 -25.92
CA PRO A 298 19.62 3.70 -26.88
C PRO A 298 20.87 4.08 -26.10
N THR A 299 21.84 3.17 -26.06
CA THR A 299 23.23 3.52 -25.73
C THR A 299 23.82 4.34 -26.86
N ARG A 300 24.02 5.64 -26.59
CA ARG A 300 25.08 6.58 -27.03
C ARG A 300 25.62 6.51 -28.47
N VAL A 301 25.70 7.69 -29.10
CA VAL A 301 26.98 8.39 -29.34
C VAL A 301 26.81 9.83 -28.86
#